data_AF-A9UL63-F1
#
_entry.id   AF-A9UL63-F1
#
_cell.length_a   1.000
_cell.length_b   1.000
_cell.length_c   1.000
_cell.angle_alpha   90.00
_cell.angle_beta   90.00
_cell.angle_gamma   90.00
#
_symmetry.space_group_name_H-M   'P 1'
#
loop_
_entity.id
_entity.type
_entity.pdbx_description
1 polymer ?
#
loop_
_entity_poly.entity_id
_entity_poly.type
_entity_poly.pdbx_seq_one_letter_code
_entity_poly.pdbx_strand_id
1 'polypeptide(L)'
;MAALGSPLRTFHGLLRELRYMNGVTRYRDTAAYKYIREQFRRNQVTEEKLCRAQQELHFQASTYLCLLHSVRNHDMLHQEYHAKGERSPEQVAGLVGLKLPKQPGGKGWE
;
A
#
# COMPACT_ATOMS: atom_id res chain seq x y z
N MET A 1 -6.87 -3.44 18.44
CA MET A 1 -6.42 -2.65 17.27
C MET A 1 -5.05 -2.08 17.59
N ALA A 2 -4.06 -2.19 16.70
CA ALA A 2 -2.78 -1.52 16.92
C ALA A 2 -3.03 -0.01 17.16
N ALA A 3 -2.37 0.58 18.16
CA ALA A 3 -2.49 2.01 18.40
C ALA A 3 -2.10 2.76 17.11
N LEU A 4 -2.93 3.71 16.68
CA LEU A 4 -2.60 4.56 15.55
C LEU A 4 -1.27 5.27 15.86
N GLY A 5 -0.32 5.24 14.92
CA GLY A 5 0.93 6.00 15.05
C GLY A 5 0.68 7.51 15.08
N SER A 6 1.69 8.35 15.25
CA SER A 6 1.45 9.80 15.34
C SER A 6 0.70 10.37 14.11
N PRO A 7 -0.13 11.41 14.28
CA PRO A 7 -0.82 12.07 13.17
C PRO A 7 0.14 12.51 12.06
N LEU A 8 1.33 13.00 12.44
CA LEU A 8 2.39 13.38 11.51
C LEU A 8 2.89 12.20 10.67
N ARG A 9 3.12 11.02 11.27
CA ARG A 9 3.51 9.82 10.52
C ARG A 9 2.42 9.41 9.52
N THR A 10 1.16 9.51 9.91
CA THR A 10 0.01 9.23 9.04
C THR A 10 -0.06 10.21 7.87
N PHE A 11 0.12 11.51 8.15
CA PHE A 11 0.20 12.55 7.12
C PHE A 11 1.33 12.27 6.12
N HIS A 12 2.55 12.00 6.60
CA HIS A 12 3.68 11.65 5.72
C HIS A 12 3.44 10.37 4.93
N GLY A 13 2.77 9.37 5.53
CA GLY A 13 2.34 8.15 4.84
C GLY A 13 1.41 8.45 3.66
N LEU A 14 0.38 9.28 3.87
CA LEU A 14 -0.52 9.69 2.79
C LEU A 14 0.22 10.42 1.67
N LEU A 15 1.14 11.32 2.02
CA LEU A 15 1.95 12.03 1.02
C LEU A 15 2.87 11.08 0.25
N ARG A 16 3.36 10.02 0.89
CA ARG A 16 4.15 8.97 0.24
C ARG A 16 3.31 8.22 -0.78
N GLU A 17 2.08 7.85 -0.45
CA GLU A 17 1.16 7.19 -1.41
C GLU A 17 0.78 8.12 -2.57
N LEU A 18 0.49 9.39 -2.30
CA LEU A 18 0.27 10.38 -3.36
C LEU A 18 1.46 10.50 -4.31
N ARG A 19 2.68 10.41 -3.77
CA ARG A 19 3.92 10.44 -4.55
C ARG A 19 4.10 9.18 -5.41
N TYR A 20 3.73 8.01 -4.90
CA TYR A 20 3.75 6.78 -5.69
C TYR A 20 2.78 6.86 -6.87
N MET A 21 1.57 7.40 -6.67
CA MET A 21 0.56 7.48 -7.74
C MET A 21 0.82 8.56 -8.78
N ASN A 22 1.30 9.75 -8.37
CA ASN A 22 1.39 10.92 -9.24
C ASN A 22 2.82 11.30 -9.63
N GLY A 23 3.82 10.63 -9.06
CA GLY A 23 5.23 10.97 -9.21
C GLY A 23 5.70 12.12 -8.29
N VAL A 24 7.02 12.30 -8.22
CA VAL A 24 7.71 13.16 -7.24
C VAL A 24 7.38 14.64 -7.38
N THR A 25 7.14 15.12 -8.60
CA THR A 25 6.92 16.54 -8.87
C THR A 25 5.44 16.92 -8.84
N ARG A 26 4.58 16.08 -9.45
CA ARG A 26 3.18 16.42 -9.73
C ARG A 26 2.22 16.16 -8.57
N TYR A 27 2.59 15.33 -7.58
CA TYR A 27 1.67 14.99 -6.49
C TYR A 27 1.19 16.23 -5.70
N ARG A 28 2.02 17.29 -5.63
CA ARG A 28 1.69 18.54 -4.93
C ARG A 28 0.61 19.38 -5.62
N ASP A 29 0.41 19.19 -6.92
CA ASP A 29 -0.59 19.94 -7.70
C ASP A 29 -1.99 19.32 -7.58
N THR A 30 -2.06 18.07 -7.11
CA THR A 30 -3.31 17.32 -6.99
C THR A 30 -4.27 17.97 -5.98
N ALA A 31 -5.57 17.85 -6.27
CA ALA A 31 -6.62 18.27 -5.34
C ALA A 31 -6.53 17.52 -4.00
N ALA A 32 -6.18 16.23 -4.04
CA ALA A 32 -6.01 15.40 -2.86
C ALA A 32 -4.90 15.93 -1.94
N TYR A 33 -3.74 16.32 -2.48
CA TYR A 33 -2.66 16.92 -1.69
C TYR A 33 -3.12 18.19 -0.98
N LYS A 34 -3.75 19.12 -1.71
CA LYS A 34 -4.23 20.39 -1.16
C LYS A 34 -5.26 20.14 -0.05
N TYR A 35 -6.19 19.23 -0.28
CA TYR A 35 -7.21 18.85 0.70
C TYR A 35 -6.59 18.25 1.97
N ILE A 36 -5.74 17.23 1.84
CA ILE A 36 -5.12 16.56 3.00
C ILE A 36 -4.29 17.56 3.81
N ARG A 37 -3.47 18.39 3.14
CA ARG A 37 -2.68 19.42 3.81
C ARG A 37 -3.56 20.39 4.60
N GLU A 38 -4.68 20.83 4.01
CA GLU A 38 -5.61 21.74 4.67
C GLU A 38 -6.32 21.09 5.85
N GLN A 39 -6.78 19.84 5.72
CA GLN A 39 -7.44 19.12 6.81
C GLN A 39 -6.53 18.94 8.03
N PHE A 40 -5.27 18.54 7.81
CA PHE A 40 -4.29 18.38 8.89
C PHE A 40 -3.93 19.72 9.54
N ARG A 41 -3.85 20.81 8.76
CA ARG A 41 -3.61 22.15 9.30
C ARG A 41 -4.78 22.65 10.13
N ARG A 42 -6.03 22.49 9.67
CA ARG A 42 -7.23 22.92 10.40
C ARG A 42 -7.44 22.19 11.71
N ASN A 43 -7.06 20.92 11.76
CA ASN A 43 -7.21 20.05 12.93
C ASN A 43 -5.91 19.93 13.74
N GLN A 44 -4.93 20.80 13.50
CA GLN A 44 -3.75 20.88 14.35
C GLN A 44 -4.18 21.44 15.71
N VAL A 45 -4.22 20.56 16.71
CA VAL A 45 -4.56 20.93 18.09
C VAL A 45 -3.43 21.78 18.68
N THR A 46 -3.81 22.91 19.29
CA THR A 46 -2.96 23.67 20.21
C THR A 46 -2.98 23.02 21.59
N GLU A 47 -1.95 23.25 22.41
CA GLU A 47 -1.72 22.55 23.69
C GLU A 47 -2.91 22.57 24.67
N GLU A 48 -3.87 23.46 24.49
CA GLU A 48 -4.96 23.71 25.43
C GLU A 48 -6.18 22.79 25.28
N LYS A 49 -6.35 22.02 24.18
CA LYS A 49 -7.59 21.22 23.97
C LYS A 49 -7.39 19.91 23.23
N LEU A 50 -7.63 18.76 23.88
CA LEU A 50 -7.87 17.49 23.18
C LEU A 50 -9.16 17.61 22.34
N CYS A 51 -9.02 17.80 21.03
CA CYS A 51 -10.15 17.97 20.13
C CYS A 51 -10.58 16.63 19.51
N ARG A 52 -11.86 16.26 19.67
CA ARG A 52 -12.48 15.11 19.00
C ARG A 52 -12.29 15.14 17.47
N ALA A 53 -12.29 16.33 16.87
CA ALA A 53 -12.11 16.48 15.42
C ALA A 53 -10.72 16.02 14.94
N GLN A 54 -9.66 16.22 15.74
CA GLN A 54 -8.32 15.73 15.40
C GLN A 54 -8.26 14.21 15.46
N GLN A 55 -8.88 13.61 16.48
CA GLN A 55 -8.94 12.15 16.63
C GLN A 55 -9.71 11.52 15.47
N GLU A 56 -10.85 12.10 15.10
CA GLU A 56 -11.65 11.67 13.95
C GLU A 56 -10.86 11.78 12.64
N LEU A 57 -10.22 12.93 12.39
CA LEU A 57 -9.38 13.11 11.20
C LEU A 57 -8.25 12.08 11.17
N HIS A 58 -7.57 11.84 12.29
CA HIS A 58 -6.46 10.91 12.36
C HIS A 58 -6.90 9.46 12.13
N PHE A 59 -8.06 9.08 12.64
CA PHE A 59 -8.68 7.78 12.37
C PHE A 59 -9.01 7.63 10.88
N GLN A 60 -9.70 8.61 10.29
CA GLN A 60 -10.03 8.61 8.86
C GLN A 60 -8.78 8.55 7.97
N ALA A 61 -7.78 9.39 8.26
CA ALA A 61 -6.51 9.44 7.54
C ALA A 61 -5.77 8.09 7.60
N SER A 62 -5.81 7.42 8.75
CA SER A 62 -5.21 6.09 8.93
C SER A 62 -5.93 5.02 8.13
N THR A 63 -7.27 5.06 8.07
CA THR A 63 -8.08 4.17 7.23
C THR A 63 -7.78 4.35 5.75
N TYR A 64 -7.73 5.59 5.26
CA TYR A 64 -7.38 5.86 3.86
C TYR A 64 -5.94 5.48 3.53
N LEU A 65 -5.00 5.69 4.45
CA LEU A 65 -3.62 5.25 4.25
C LEU A 65 -3.52 3.73 4.13
N CYS A 66 -4.25 2.99 4.97
CA CYS A 66 -4.35 1.54 4.89
C CYS A 66 -4.90 1.11 3.52
N LEU A 67 -6.02 1.70 3.08
CA LEU A 67 -6.62 1.41 1.79
C LEU A 67 -5.63 1.64 0.63
N LEU A 68 -4.98 2.80 0.57
CA LEU A 68 -4.02 3.12 -0.49
C LEU A 68 -2.85 2.14 -0.53
N HIS A 69 -2.27 1.83 0.64
CA HIS A 69 -1.20 0.83 0.74
C HIS A 69 -1.67 -0.55 0.27
N SER A 70 -2.86 -0.99 0.70
CA SER A 70 -3.42 -2.28 0.35
C SER A 70 -3.70 -2.40 -1.14
N VAL A 71 -4.24 -1.35 -1.77
CA VAL A 71 -4.48 -1.31 -3.22
C VAL A 71 -3.15 -1.43 -3.98
N ARG A 72 -2.12 -0.64 -3.61
CA ARG A 72 -0.81 -0.75 -4.26
C ARG A 72 -0.21 -2.15 -4.13
N ASN A 73 -0.25 -2.72 -2.92
CA ASN A 73 0.31 -4.06 -2.69
C ASN A 73 -0.50 -5.12 -3.43
N HIS A 74 -1.83 -4.98 -3.49
CA HIS A 74 -2.69 -5.86 -4.28
C HIS A 74 -2.33 -5.79 -5.76
N ASP A 75 -2.15 -4.60 -6.32
CA ASP A 75 -1.76 -4.43 -7.73
C ASP A 75 -0.40 -5.07 -8.01
N MET A 76 0.57 -4.91 -7.09
CA MET A 76 1.88 -5.57 -7.21
C MET A 76 1.75 -7.09 -7.20
N LEU A 77 1.00 -7.66 -6.26
CA LEU A 77 0.76 -9.11 -6.19
C LEU A 77 0.00 -9.61 -7.41
N HIS A 78 -1.01 -8.85 -7.87
CA HIS A 78 -1.76 -9.19 -9.06
C HIS A 78 -0.84 -9.19 -10.29
N GLN A 79 0.06 -8.22 -10.44
CA GLN A 79 1.05 -8.18 -11.52
C GLN A 79 2.01 -9.37 -11.48
N GLU A 80 2.47 -9.75 -10.29
CA GLU A 80 3.41 -10.84 -10.10
C GLU A 80 2.76 -12.20 -10.38
N TYR A 81 1.55 -12.44 -9.87
CA TYR A 81 0.95 -13.78 -9.86
C TYR A 81 -0.16 -13.98 -10.90
N HIS A 82 -0.93 -12.95 -11.27
CA HIS A 82 -2.15 -13.10 -12.07
C HIS A 82 -2.14 -12.36 -13.42
N ALA A 83 -1.40 -11.27 -13.57
CA ALA A 83 -1.50 -10.40 -14.74
C ALA A 83 -0.89 -10.96 -16.04
N LYS A 84 -0.10 -12.05 -15.96
CA LYS A 84 0.56 -12.65 -17.14
C LYS A 84 -0.34 -13.64 -17.89
N GLY A 85 -1.59 -13.82 -17.47
CA GLY A 85 -2.51 -14.79 -18.06
C GLY A 85 -2.11 -16.24 -17.74
N GLU A 86 -2.49 -17.16 -18.63
CA GLU A 86 -2.12 -18.57 -18.51
C GLU A 86 -0.59 -18.75 -18.66
N ARG A 87 -0.01 -19.55 -17.77
CA ARG A 87 1.42 -19.88 -17.75
C ARG A 87 1.60 -21.38 -18.00
N SER A 88 2.73 -21.76 -18.59
CA SER A 88 3.03 -23.18 -18.75
C SER A 88 3.26 -23.85 -17.38
N PRO A 89 3.04 -25.17 -17.24
CA PRO A 89 3.29 -25.87 -15.97
C PRO A 89 4.71 -25.67 -15.43
N GLU A 90 5.71 -25.59 -16.30
CA GLU A 90 7.11 -25.31 -15.94
C GLU A 90 7.27 -23.92 -15.32
N GLN A 91 6.63 -22.91 -15.92
CA GLN A 91 6.67 -21.54 -15.41
C GLN A 91 5.97 -21.43 -14.06
N VAL A 92 4.81 -22.07 -13.90
CA VAL A 92 4.07 -22.10 -12.63
C VAL A 92 4.88 -22.82 -11.55
N ALA A 93 5.48 -23.97 -11.87
CA ALA A 93 6.37 -24.67 -10.95
C ALA A 93 7.54 -23.77 -10.52
N GLY A 94 8.18 -23.08 -11.46
CA GLY A 94 9.28 -22.15 -11.18
C GLY A 94 8.89 -21.01 -10.23
N LEU A 95 7.68 -20.46 -10.37
CA LEU A 95 7.20 -19.37 -9.50
C LEU A 95 7.08 -19.76 -8.03
N VAL A 96 6.76 -21.03 -7.76
CA VAL A 96 6.67 -21.56 -6.39
C VAL A 96 7.98 -22.22 -5.93
N GLY A 97 9.08 -22.04 -6.68
CA GLY A 97 10.38 -22.62 -6.36
C GLY A 97 10.51 -24.12 -6.67
N LEU A 98 9.61 -24.68 -7.49
CA LEU A 98 9.60 -26.07 -7.92
C LEU A 98 10.11 -26.21 -9.36
N LYS A 99 10.38 -27.46 -9.77
CA LYS A 99 10.68 -27.84 -11.15
C LYS A 99 9.83 -29.03 -11.54
N LEU A 100 9.48 -29.13 -12.83
CA LEU A 100 8.81 -30.34 -13.30
C LEU A 100 9.75 -31.55 -13.22
N PRO A 101 9.21 -32.72 -12.85
CA PRO A 101 9.98 -33.96 -12.90
C PRO A 101 10.34 -34.29 -14.35
N LYS A 102 11.59 -34.68 -14.59
CA LYS A 102 12.06 -35.11 -15.93
C LYS A 102 11.50 -36.47 -16.34
N GLN A 103 11.07 -37.29 -15.38
CA GLN A 103 10.57 -38.65 -15.60
C GLN A 103 9.33 -38.92 -14.73
N PRO A 104 8.33 -39.66 -15.24
CA PRO A 104 7.20 -40.13 -14.45
C PRO A 104 7.70 -41.05 -13.32
N GLY A 105 7.42 -40.71 -12.06
CA GLY A 105 7.70 -41.59 -10.91
C GLY A 105 8.97 -41.30 -10.10
N GLY A 106 9.73 -40.24 -10.40
CA GLY A 106 10.71 -39.68 -9.46
C GLY A 106 11.93 -40.54 -9.10
N LYS A 107 12.20 -41.67 -9.78
CA LYS A 107 13.40 -42.47 -9.56
C LYS A 107 14.54 -41.99 -10.48
N GLY A 108 15.41 -41.14 -9.95
CA GLY A 108 16.68 -40.81 -10.60
C GLY A 108 17.58 -42.04 -10.65
N TRP A 109 17.85 -42.53 -11.86
CA TRP A 109 19.03 -43.36 -12.13
C TRP A 109 20.01 -42.46 -12.88
N GLU A 110 21.22 -42.36 -12.31
CA GLU A 110 22.38 -41.55 -12.72
C GLU A 110 22.37 -40.07 -12.30
#